data_AF-A0A552G7V2-F1
#
_entry.id   AF-A0A552G7V2-F1
#
_cell.length_a   1.000
_cell.length_b   1.000
_cell.length_c   1.000
_cell.angle_alpha   90.00
_cell.angle_beta   90.00
_cell.angle_gamma   90.00
#
_symmetry.space_group_name_H-M   'P 1'
#
loop_
_entity.id
_entity.type
_entity.pdbx_description
1 polymer ?
#
loop_
_entity_poly.entity_id
_entity_poly.type
_entity_poly.pdbx_seq_one_letter_code
_entity_poly.pdbx_strand_id
1 'polypeptide(L)' 'EIDEGIDRYAYNKGLFVIKPSGDTVEIINDENFRPRTW' A
#
# COMPACT_ATOMS: atom_id res chain seq x y z
N GLU A 1 12.83 2.19 6.50
CA GLU A 1 12.55 1.93 5.06
C GLU A 1 11.69 0.68 5.01
N ILE A 2 10.59 0.66 4.25
CA ILE A 2 9.84 -0.59 4.07
C ILE A 2 10.71 -1.45 3.16
N ASP A 3 11.08 -2.65 3.60
CA ASP A 3 11.91 -3.56 2.82
C ASP A 3 11.37 -3.67 1.39
N GLU A 4 12.24 -3.43 0.41
CA GLU A 4 11.89 -3.50 -1.01
C GLU A 4 11.17 -4.81 -1.30
N GLY A 5 9.88 -4.72 -1.64
CA GLY A 5 9.04 -5.87 -2.00
C GLY A 5 7.83 -6.12 -1.09
N ILE A 6 7.79 -5.60 0.14
CA ILE A 6 6.61 -5.74 1.02
C ILE A 6 5.42 -4.95 0.45
N ASP A 7 5.66 -3.74 -0.07
CA ASP A 7 4.63 -2.92 -0.72
C ASP A 7 4.09 -3.58 -2.00
N ARG A 8 4.96 -4.15 -2.83
CA ARG A 8 4.57 -4.93 -4.02
C ARG A 8 3.73 -6.15 -3.63
N TYR A 9 4.11 -6.86 -2.57
CA TYR A 9 3.33 -8.00 -2.09
C TYR A 9 1.92 -7.56 -1.64
N ALA A 10 1.84 -6.54 -0.80
CA ALA A 10 0.57 -6.00 -0.31
C ALA A 10 -0.34 -5.53 -1.45
N TYR A 11 0.20 -4.76 -2.39
CA TYR A 11 -0.52 -4.32 -3.59
C TYR A 11 -1.09 -5.52 -4.37
N ASN A 12 -0.27 -6.54 -4.65
CA ASN A 12 -0.68 -7.74 -5.37
C ASN A 12 -1.71 -8.60 -4.62
N LYS A 13 -1.81 -8.47 -3.30
CA LYS A 13 -2.80 -9.15 -2.47
C LYS A 13 -4.10 -8.37 -2.30
N GLY A 14 -4.21 -7.19 -2.92
CA GLY A 14 -5.35 -6.30 -2.75
C GLY A 14 -5.39 -5.68 -1.35
N LEU A 15 -4.23 -5.53 -0.71
CA LEU A 15 -4.08 -4.86 0.58
C LEU A 15 -3.61 -3.42 0.37
N PHE A 16 -4.16 -2.51 1.17
CA PHE A 16 -3.74 -1.11 1.13
C PHE A 16 -2.33 -0.95 1.69
N VAL A 17 -1.52 -0.15 1.01
CA VAL A 17 -0.15 0.19 1.42
C VAL A 17 -0.18 1.60 1.99
N ILE A 18 0.22 1.72 3.25
CA ILE A 18 0.25 2.99 3.99
C ILE A 18 1.72 3.33 4.26
N LYS A 19 2.14 4.56 3.94
CA LYS A 19 3.47 5.08 4.25
C LYS A 19 3.38 6.34 5.12
N PRO A 20 4.32 6.55 6.06
CA PRO A 20 4.44 7.83 6.76
C PRO A 20 4.73 8.96 5.77
N SER A 21 4.06 10.09 5.95
CA SER A 21 4.26 11.33 5.19
C SER A 21 4.31 12.51 6.16
N GLY A 22 5.52 12.82 6.64
CA GLY A 22 5.73 13.77 7.72
C GLY A 22 4.98 13.36 8.99
N ASP A 23 4.06 14.22 9.44
CA ASP A 23 3.21 14.00 10.62
C ASP A 23 1.94 13.18 10.32
N THR A 24 1.74 12.78 9.06
CA THR A 24 0.55 12.08 8.59
C THR A 24 0.89 10.72 7.97
N VAL A 25 -0.13 10.03 7.49
CA VAL A 25 0.02 8.79 6.71
C VAL A 25 -0.69 8.93 5.37
N GLU A 26 -0.11 8.35 4.34
CA GLU A 26 -0.64 8.35 2.98
C GLU A 26 -0.89 6.92 2.52
N ILE A 27 -2.02 6.72 1.83
CA ILE A 27 -2.28 5.50 1.05
C ILE A 27 -1.63 5.70 -0.31
N ILE A 28 -0.68 4.84 -0.65
CA ILE A 28 0.12 4.98 -1.87
C ILE A 28 -0.31 4.03 -3.00
N ASN A 29 -1.47 3.39 -2.87
CA ASN A 29 -2.05 2.59 -3.94
C ASN A 29 -2.49 3.51 -5.11
N ASP A 30 -2.28 3.07 -6.34
CA ASP A 30 -2.71 3.81 -7.53
C ASP A 30 -4.21 3.63 -7.86
N GLU A 31 -4.67 4.35 -8.89
CA GLU A 31 -6.05 4.30 -9.38
C GLU A 31 -6.48 2.93 -9.93
N ASN A 32 -5.53 2.06 -10.26
CA ASN A 32 -5.80 0.72 -10.79
C ASN A 32 -5.89 -0.34 -9.68
N PHE A 33 -5.64 0.03 -8.43
CA PHE A 33 -5.67 -0.86 -7.30
C PHE A 33 -7.04 -1.52 -7.10
N ARG A 34 -7.02 -2.83 -6.88
CA ARG A 34 -8.22 -3.64 -6.65
C ARG A 34 -8.22 -4.16 -5.20
N PRO A 35 -9.06 -3.60 -4.31
CA PRO A 35 -9.09 -4.02 -2.91
C PRO A 35 -9.63 -5.44 -2.79
N ARG A 36 -9.04 -6.23 -1.88
CA ARG A 36 -9.59 -7.52 -1.48
C ARG A 36 -10.83 -7.27 -0.61
N THR A 37 -12.00 -7.65 -1.11
CA THR A 37 -13.27 -7.63 -0.35
C THR A 37 -13.44 -8.92 0.45
N TRP A 38 -14.00 -8.83 1.65
CA TRP A 38 -14.28 -9.97 2.55
C TRP A 38 -15.78 -10.19 2.66
#